data_AF-A0A7X8XVT6-F1
#
_entry.id   AF-A0A7X8XVT6-F1
#
_cell.length_a   1.000
_cell.length_b   1.000
_cell.length_c   1.000
_cell.angle_alpha   90.00
_cell.angle_beta   90.00
_cell.angle_gamma   90.00
#
_symmetry.space_group_name_H-M   'P 1'
#
loop_
_entity.id
_entity.type
_entity.pdbx_description
1 polymer ?
#
loop_
_entity_poly.entity_id
_entity_poly.type
_entity_poly.pdbx_seq_one_letter_code
_entity_poly.pdbx_strand_id
1 'polypeptide(L)'
;MKKIIIISLLLFSSFIAQAQLVIVVQAVASSIKAPNQLDNVTFYVDGDSVVVPVTKLKKQKVADYDSIKVSTLMAADKVHKVYGDSVAMSEVPEDALFYENTKRYRKARMSTLFAASSWTLTLLNPYFLIVAPLPTIQALKRDKTVDKAYVMSGKEWREHRGEYKAYRKQFNKKNMKDREEEETSFSEEAIVKK
;
A
#
# COMPACT_ATOMS: atom_id res chain seq x y z
N MET A 1 -49.38 22.04 6.18
CA MET A 1 -48.83 20.77 6.70
C MET A 1 -48.35 19.81 5.60
N LYS A 2 -49.15 19.45 4.58
CA LYS A 2 -48.73 18.52 3.50
C LYS A 2 -47.41 18.89 2.79
N LYS A 3 -47.18 20.18 2.50
CA LYS A 3 -45.94 20.66 1.84
C LYS A 3 -44.68 20.46 2.69
N ILE A 4 -44.78 20.57 4.01
CA ILE A 4 -43.64 20.38 4.95
C ILE A 4 -43.25 18.90 5.01
N ILE A 5 -44.24 18.00 5.00
CA ILE A 5 -44.03 16.55 4.98
C ILE A 5 -43.32 16.12 3.69
N ILE A 6 -43.73 16.66 2.53
CA ILE A 6 -43.12 16.36 1.23
C ILE A 6 -41.66 16.83 1.17
N ILE A 7 -41.36 18.04 1.66
CA ILE A 7 -39.99 18.57 1.70
C ILE A 7 -39.10 17.74 2.63
N SER A 8 -39.62 17.33 3.80
CA SER A 8 -38.90 16.43 4.70
C SER A 8 -38.59 15.09 4.05
N LEU A 9 -39.55 14.50 3.34
CA LEU A 9 -39.38 13.22 2.63
C LEU A 9 -38.30 13.30 1.53
N LEU A 10 -38.28 14.40 0.77
CA LEU A 10 -37.28 14.64 -0.29
C LEU A 10 -35.86 14.88 0.28
N LEU A 11 -35.76 15.55 1.43
CA LEU A 11 -34.48 15.71 2.12
C LEU A 11 -33.97 14.35 2.61
N PHE A 12 -34.83 13.54 3.22
CA PHE A 12 -34.46 12.19 3.68
C PHE A 12 -34.01 11.28 2.54
N SER A 13 -34.69 11.29 1.38
CA SER A 13 -34.26 10.49 0.22
C SER A 13 -32.89 10.93 -0.33
N SER A 14 -32.60 12.23 -0.28
CA SER A 14 -31.32 12.79 -0.74
C SER A 14 -30.16 12.37 0.16
N PHE A 15 -30.36 12.34 1.48
CA PHE A 15 -29.35 11.86 2.44
C PHE A 15 -29.05 10.36 2.27
N ILE A 16 -30.08 9.54 2.00
CA ILE A 16 -29.93 8.09 1.78
C ILE A 16 -29.12 7.82 0.49
N ALA A 17 -29.38 8.56 -0.58
CA ALA A 17 -28.63 8.44 -1.84
C ALA A 17 -27.15 8.82 -1.68
N GLN A 18 -26.85 9.85 -0.89
CA GLN A 18 -25.46 10.24 -0.61
C GLN A 18 -24.72 9.18 0.24
N ALA A 19 -25.39 8.54 1.20
CA ALA A 19 -24.80 7.46 1.99
C ALA A 19 -24.43 6.23 1.14
N GLN A 20 -25.28 5.86 0.17
CA GLN A 20 -25.00 4.79 -0.79
C GLN A 20 -23.75 5.09 -1.63
N LEU A 21 -23.61 6.32 -2.12
CA LEU A 21 -22.49 6.74 -2.95
C LEU A 21 -21.17 6.72 -2.16
N VAL A 22 -21.17 7.17 -0.89
CA VAL A 22 -19.97 7.13 -0.04
C VAL A 22 -19.48 5.70 0.20
N ILE A 23 -20.37 4.75 0.46
CA ILE A 23 -20.00 3.35 0.71
C ILE A 23 -19.41 2.71 -0.56
N VAL A 24 -20.01 2.96 -1.72
CA VAL A 24 -19.50 2.48 -3.01
C VAL A 24 -18.15 3.11 -3.33
N VAL A 25 -18.01 4.43 -3.16
CA VAL A 25 -16.75 5.14 -3.40
C VAL A 25 -15.66 4.68 -2.44
N GLN A 26 -15.96 4.46 -1.16
CA GLN A 26 -14.99 3.93 -0.20
C GLN A 26 -14.60 2.48 -0.54
N ALA A 27 -15.55 1.64 -0.98
CA ALA A 27 -15.25 0.29 -1.44
C ALA A 27 -14.33 0.30 -2.68
N VAL A 28 -14.61 1.17 -3.65
CA VAL A 28 -13.79 1.34 -4.87
C VAL A 28 -12.43 1.93 -4.53
N ALA A 29 -12.35 3.02 -3.76
CA ALA A 29 -11.09 3.64 -3.34
C ALA A 29 -10.21 2.68 -2.52
N SER A 30 -10.80 1.86 -1.65
CA SER A 30 -10.07 0.84 -0.89
C SER A 30 -9.53 -0.30 -1.77
N SER A 31 -10.10 -0.50 -2.95
CA SER A 31 -9.62 -1.47 -3.94
C SER A 31 -8.36 -1.00 -4.67
N ILE A 32 -8.15 0.32 -4.77
CA ILE A 32 -6.98 0.91 -5.41
C ILE A 32 -5.78 0.78 -4.46
N LYS A 33 -4.93 -0.21 -4.74
CA LYS A 33 -3.69 -0.46 -3.98
C LYS A 33 -2.66 0.63 -4.34
N ALA A 34 -2.59 1.68 -3.53
CA ALA A 34 -1.49 2.64 -3.62
C ALA A 34 -0.14 1.96 -3.25
N PRO A 35 0.89 2.03 -4.11
CA PRO A 35 2.20 1.46 -3.84
C PRO A 35 2.88 2.22 -2.70
N ASN A 36 3.60 1.49 -1.84
CA ASN A 36 4.29 2.00 -0.66
C ASN A 36 5.79 2.15 -0.96
N GLN A 37 6.53 2.99 -0.24
CA GLN A 37 7.98 3.17 -0.48
C GLN A 37 8.84 1.92 -0.16
N LEU A 38 8.28 0.96 0.59
CA LEU A 38 8.85 -0.39 0.79
C LEU A 38 8.76 -1.26 -0.47
N ASP A 39 7.94 -0.85 -1.43
CA ASP A 39 7.87 -1.47 -2.74
C ASP A 39 8.93 -0.81 -3.65
N ASN A 40 10.12 -0.54 -3.13
CA ASN A 40 11.27 -0.11 -3.92
C ASN A 40 12.24 -1.28 -4.02
N VAL A 41 12.82 -1.45 -5.19
CA VAL A 41 13.84 -2.46 -5.49
C VAL A 41 15.18 -1.75 -5.60
N THR A 42 16.20 -2.26 -4.92
CA THR A 42 17.56 -1.75 -5.05
C THR A 42 18.34 -2.69 -5.95
N PHE A 43 18.86 -2.15 -7.06
CA PHE A 43 19.75 -2.83 -7.97
C PHE A 43 21.20 -2.51 -7.61
N TYR A 44 22.08 -3.50 -7.65
CA TYR A 44 23.52 -3.32 -7.51
C TYR A 44 24.22 -3.55 -8.86
N VAL A 45 25.10 -2.63 -9.24
CA VAL A 45 25.89 -2.65 -10.49
C VAL A 45 27.30 -2.18 -10.16
N ASP A 46 28.31 -3.04 -10.29
CA ASP A 46 29.73 -2.65 -10.22
C ASP A 46 30.12 -1.77 -8.99
N GLY A 47 29.45 -1.99 -7.85
CA GLY A 47 29.66 -1.23 -6.60
C GLY A 47 28.71 -0.06 -6.36
N ASP A 48 27.93 0.36 -7.36
CA ASP A 48 26.89 1.38 -7.25
C ASP A 48 25.51 0.76 -6.97
N SER A 49 24.62 1.56 -6.34
CA SER A 49 23.26 1.12 -6.01
C SER A 49 22.19 2.06 -6.57
N VAL A 50 21.23 1.50 -7.31
CA VAL A 50 20.12 2.26 -7.92
C VAL A 50 18.80 1.82 -7.29
N VAL A 51 18.09 2.75 -6.66
CA VAL A 51 16.78 2.49 -6.05
C VAL A 51 15.66 2.81 -7.03
N VAL A 52 14.96 1.79 -7.50
CA VAL A 52 13.86 1.93 -8.46
C VAL A 52 12.52 1.57 -7.80
N PRO A 53 11.48 2.41 -7.93
CA PRO A 53 10.14 2.05 -7.49
C PRO A 53 9.62 0.82 -8.25
N VAL A 54 8.96 -0.11 -7.54
CA VAL A 54 8.38 -1.31 -8.15
C VAL A 54 7.39 -0.98 -9.26
N THR A 55 6.74 0.18 -9.25
CA THR A 55 5.84 0.63 -10.33
C THR A 55 6.55 0.95 -11.64
N LYS A 56 7.83 1.31 -11.59
CA LYS A 56 8.63 1.71 -12.76
C LYS A 56 9.53 0.60 -13.29
N LEU A 57 9.51 -0.59 -12.69
CA LEU A 57 10.22 -1.77 -13.18
C LEU A 57 9.78 -2.09 -14.62
N LYS A 58 10.72 -2.02 -15.55
CA LYS A 58 10.58 -2.45 -16.95
C LYS A 58 11.67 -3.48 -17.23
N LYS A 59 11.41 -4.40 -18.17
CA LYS A 59 12.36 -5.42 -18.61
C LYS A 59 13.52 -4.74 -19.35
N GLN A 60 14.52 -4.24 -18.61
CA GLN A 60 15.80 -3.79 -19.16
C GLN A 60 16.72 -5.00 -19.34
N LYS A 61 17.76 -4.88 -20.17
CA LYS A 61 18.71 -5.97 -20.39
C LYS A 61 19.32 -6.37 -19.05
N VAL A 62 19.16 -7.62 -18.70
CA VAL A 62 19.60 -8.21 -17.42
C VAL A 62 21.13 -8.25 -17.31
N ALA A 63 21.83 -8.00 -18.41
CA ALA A 63 23.29 -8.09 -18.51
C ALA A 63 24.06 -7.08 -17.63
N ASP A 64 23.38 -6.07 -17.07
CA ASP A 64 24.03 -4.96 -16.36
C ASP A 64 23.84 -5.01 -14.83
N TYR A 65 23.22 -6.05 -14.25
CA TYR A 65 22.92 -6.11 -12.80
C TYR A 65 23.49 -7.36 -12.13
N ASP A 66 24.29 -7.16 -11.07
CA ASP A 66 24.91 -8.26 -10.32
C ASP A 66 23.95 -8.91 -9.32
N SER A 67 23.18 -8.09 -8.60
CA SER A 67 22.22 -8.57 -7.61
C SER A 67 21.10 -7.57 -7.35
N ILE A 68 19.97 -8.09 -6.87
CA ILE A 68 18.80 -7.28 -6.54
C ILE A 68 18.47 -7.47 -5.06
N LYS A 69 18.45 -6.37 -4.30
CA LYS A 69 17.92 -6.37 -2.94
C LYS A 69 16.47 -5.96 -2.91
N VAL A 70 15.69 -6.81 -2.27
CA VAL A 70 14.25 -6.68 -2.16
C VAL A 70 13.84 -6.65 -0.70
N SER A 71 13.00 -5.68 -0.34
CA SER A 71 12.55 -5.47 1.04
C SER A 71 11.11 -5.91 1.31
N THR A 72 10.36 -6.33 0.29
CA THR A 72 8.98 -6.80 0.40
C THR A 72 8.70 -7.98 -0.51
N LEU A 73 7.76 -8.85 -0.13
CA LEU A 73 7.36 -9.98 -0.98
C LEU A 73 6.72 -9.48 -2.27
N MET A 74 5.94 -8.40 -2.21
CA MET A 74 5.35 -7.81 -3.42
C MET A 74 6.42 -7.33 -4.43
N ALA A 75 7.53 -6.79 -3.94
CA ALA A 75 8.65 -6.42 -4.79
C ALA A 75 9.36 -7.66 -5.36
N ALA A 76 9.49 -8.72 -4.56
CA ALA A 76 10.12 -9.98 -4.97
C ALA A 76 9.31 -10.67 -6.08
N ASP A 77 8.00 -10.81 -5.86
CA ASP A 77 7.04 -11.34 -6.85
C ASP A 77 7.12 -10.59 -8.17
N LYS A 78 7.27 -9.26 -8.10
CA LYS A 78 7.31 -8.41 -9.29
C LYS A 78 8.66 -8.45 -10.00
N VAL A 79 9.76 -8.52 -9.26
CA VAL A 79 11.10 -8.76 -9.82
C VAL A 79 11.14 -10.13 -10.50
N HIS A 80 10.67 -11.18 -9.84
CA HIS A 80 10.53 -12.52 -10.41
C HIS A 80 9.65 -12.51 -11.67
N LYS A 81 8.54 -11.77 -11.69
CA LYS A 81 7.70 -11.65 -12.88
C LYS A 81 8.38 -10.95 -14.06
N VAL A 82 9.28 -10.00 -13.80
CA VAL A 82 9.94 -9.18 -14.85
C VAL A 82 11.23 -9.84 -15.34
N TYR A 83 12.04 -10.36 -14.42
CA TYR A 83 13.39 -10.86 -14.66
C TYR A 83 13.49 -12.39 -14.55
N GLY A 84 12.51 -13.08 -13.95
CA GLY A 84 12.56 -14.53 -13.73
C GLY A 84 13.71 -14.94 -12.80
N ASP A 85 14.25 -16.13 -13.03
CA ASP A 85 15.38 -16.71 -12.26
C ASP A 85 16.75 -16.19 -12.71
N SER A 86 16.78 -15.22 -13.64
CA SER A 86 18.04 -14.76 -14.24
C SER A 86 18.87 -13.84 -13.34
N VAL A 87 18.37 -13.48 -12.16
CA VAL A 87 19.05 -12.56 -11.23
C VAL A 87 19.01 -13.09 -9.81
N ALA A 88 20.16 -13.05 -9.13
CA ALA A 88 20.27 -13.37 -7.71
C ALA A 88 19.50 -12.33 -6.88
N MET A 89 18.42 -12.78 -6.23
CA MET A 89 17.63 -11.97 -5.29
C MET A 89 18.12 -12.22 -3.87
N SER A 90 18.27 -11.15 -3.09
CA SER A 90 18.51 -11.27 -1.65
C SER A 90 17.30 -11.92 -0.96
N GLU A 91 17.54 -12.76 0.04
CA GLU A 91 16.47 -13.27 0.90
C GLU A 91 15.68 -12.11 1.51
N VAL A 92 14.35 -12.19 1.40
CA VAL A 92 13.45 -11.19 1.98
C VAL A 92 13.48 -11.36 3.49
N PRO A 93 13.76 -10.30 4.28
CA PRO A 93 13.83 -10.42 5.73
C PRO A 93 12.49 -10.90 6.30
N GLU A 94 12.55 -11.76 7.32
CA GLU A 94 11.36 -12.37 7.92
C GLU A 94 10.38 -11.31 8.47
N ASP A 95 10.91 -10.20 9.00
CA ASP A 95 10.10 -9.04 9.45
C ASP A 95 9.22 -8.44 8.33
N ALA A 96 9.66 -8.53 7.07
CA ALA A 96 8.86 -8.06 5.94
C ALA A 96 7.67 -8.98 5.65
N LEU A 97 7.81 -10.30 5.90
CA LEU A 97 6.68 -11.25 5.85
C LEU A 97 5.63 -10.89 6.90
N PHE A 98 6.07 -10.66 8.14
CA PHE A 98 5.18 -10.26 9.24
C PHE A 98 4.48 -8.92 8.96
N TYR A 99 5.23 -7.93 8.45
CA TYR A 99 4.67 -6.64 8.09
C TYR A 99 3.61 -6.74 6.99
N GLU A 100 3.90 -7.48 5.91
CA GLU A 100 3.00 -7.58 4.77
C GLU A 100 1.73 -8.36 5.12
N ASN A 101 1.85 -9.50 5.80
CA ASN A 101 0.69 -10.29 6.22
C ASN A 101 -0.16 -9.54 7.24
N THR A 102 0.44 -8.84 8.20
CA THR A 102 -0.31 -7.99 9.15
C THR A 102 -1.05 -6.85 8.46
N LYS A 103 -0.43 -6.21 7.46
CA LYS A 103 -1.07 -5.16 6.64
C LYS A 103 -2.22 -5.73 5.82
N ARG A 104 -2.05 -6.89 5.19
CA ARG A 104 -3.11 -7.58 4.43
C ARG A 104 -4.26 -7.99 5.36
N TYR A 105 -3.95 -8.55 6.54
CA TYR A 105 -4.92 -8.92 7.57
C TYR A 105 -5.78 -7.73 8.03
N ARG A 106 -5.16 -6.59 8.32
CA ARG A 106 -5.90 -5.37 8.71
C ARG A 106 -6.81 -4.87 7.60
N LYS A 107 -6.38 -4.93 6.33
CA LYS A 107 -7.24 -4.61 5.18
C LYS A 107 -8.39 -5.60 5.01
N ALA A 108 -8.14 -6.89 5.26
CA ALA A 108 -9.18 -7.91 5.26
C ALA A 108 -10.22 -7.61 6.35
N ARG A 109 -9.79 -7.35 7.60
CA ARG A 109 -10.68 -6.94 8.70
C ARG A 109 -11.52 -5.71 8.37
N MET A 110 -10.93 -4.67 7.79
CA MET A 110 -11.69 -3.50 7.36
C MET A 110 -12.73 -3.85 6.30
N SER A 111 -12.40 -4.73 5.35
CA SER A 111 -13.35 -5.21 4.34
C SER A 111 -14.49 -6.02 4.97
N THR A 112 -14.19 -6.85 5.98
CA THR A 112 -15.21 -7.59 6.74
C THR A 112 -16.14 -6.65 7.49
N LEU A 113 -15.60 -5.57 8.09
CA LEU A 113 -16.42 -4.54 8.74
C LEU A 113 -17.35 -3.84 7.73
N PHE A 114 -16.85 -3.52 6.53
CA PHE A 114 -17.68 -2.96 5.47
C PHE A 114 -18.74 -3.95 4.96
N ALA A 115 -18.42 -5.24 4.89
CA ALA A 115 -19.39 -6.26 4.53
C ALA A 115 -20.49 -6.33 5.60
N ALA A 116 -20.13 -6.44 6.88
CA ALA A 116 -21.08 -6.45 7.98
C ALA A 116 -21.95 -5.18 7.99
N SER A 117 -21.37 -4.00 7.82
CA SER A 117 -22.14 -2.75 7.78
C SER A 117 -23.07 -2.66 6.58
N SER A 118 -22.69 -3.20 5.41
CA SER A 118 -23.57 -3.24 4.24
C SER A 118 -24.80 -4.14 4.44
N TRP A 119 -24.61 -5.26 5.14
CA TRP A 119 -25.73 -6.16 5.49
C TRP A 119 -26.60 -5.58 6.60
N THR A 120 -26.05 -4.88 7.59
CA THR A 120 -26.88 -4.20 8.60
C THR A 120 -27.68 -3.04 8.00
N LEU A 121 -27.12 -2.31 7.03
CA LEU A 121 -27.84 -1.28 6.27
C LEU A 121 -28.98 -1.84 5.43
N THR A 122 -28.91 -3.11 5.06
CA THR A 122 -30.01 -3.79 4.34
C THR A 122 -31.27 -3.89 5.19
N LEU A 123 -31.14 -4.00 6.51
CA LEU A 123 -32.27 -4.00 7.44
C LEU A 123 -32.97 -2.63 7.51
N LEU A 124 -32.21 -1.55 7.26
CA LEU A 124 -32.73 -0.18 7.24
C LEU A 124 -33.27 0.22 5.86
N ASN A 125 -32.68 -0.31 4.79
CA ASN A 125 -33.11 -0.03 3.43
C ASN A 125 -32.82 -1.24 2.51
N PRO A 126 -33.86 -1.87 1.92
CA PRO A 126 -33.72 -3.07 1.12
C PRO A 126 -32.92 -2.86 -0.19
N TYR A 127 -32.77 -1.62 -0.67
CA TYR A 127 -31.94 -1.33 -1.86
C TYR A 127 -30.45 -1.70 -1.65
N PHE A 128 -29.99 -1.80 -0.41
CA PHE A 128 -28.63 -2.25 -0.11
C PHE A 128 -28.38 -3.73 -0.44
N LEU A 129 -29.42 -4.54 -0.68
CA LEU A 129 -29.26 -5.92 -1.18
C LEU A 129 -28.46 -6.01 -2.48
N ILE A 130 -28.55 -4.98 -3.33
CA ILE A 130 -27.83 -4.92 -4.62
C ILE A 130 -26.34 -4.70 -4.38
N VAL A 131 -25.97 -3.93 -3.34
CA VAL A 131 -24.60 -3.47 -3.11
C VAL A 131 -23.87 -4.34 -2.08
N ALA A 132 -24.56 -4.91 -1.09
CA ALA A 132 -23.97 -5.70 -0.01
C ALA A 132 -23.12 -6.92 -0.44
N PRO A 133 -23.41 -7.60 -1.57
CA PRO A 133 -22.55 -8.68 -2.05
C PRO A 133 -21.12 -8.23 -2.42
N LEU A 134 -20.94 -7.01 -2.93
CA LEU A 134 -19.63 -6.50 -3.36
C LEU A 134 -18.59 -6.46 -2.22
N PRO A 135 -18.81 -5.76 -1.09
CA PRO A 135 -17.87 -5.77 0.03
C PRO A 135 -17.70 -7.17 0.63
N THR A 136 -18.73 -8.01 0.57
CA THR A 136 -18.67 -9.41 1.02
C THR A 136 -17.67 -10.23 0.21
N ILE A 137 -17.76 -10.20 -1.13
CA ILE A 137 -16.83 -10.89 -2.03
C ILE A 137 -15.40 -10.33 -1.84
N GLN A 138 -15.27 -9.01 -1.69
CA GLN A 138 -13.97 -8.40 -1.43
C GLN A 138 -13.34 -8.86 -0.11
N ALA A 139 -14.14 -8.97 0.96
CA ALA A 139 -13.68 -9.48 2.25
C ALA A 139 -13.20 -10.93 2.15
N LEU A 140 -14.00 -11.81 1.52
CA LEU A 140 -13.64 -13.22 1.31
C LEU A 140 -12.35 -13.38 0.51
N LYS A 141 -12.20 -12.63 -0.59
CA LYS A 141 -11.00 -12.68 -1.43
C LYS A 141 -9.76 -12.21 -0.67
N ARG A 142 -9.89 -11.15 0.14
CA ARG A 142 -8.77 -10.60 0.92
C ARG A 142 -8.38 -11.52 2.08
N ASP A 143 -9.34 -12.12 2.79
CA ASP A 143 -9.03 -13.02 3.92
C ASP A 143 -8.29 -14.29 3.46
N LYS A 144 -8.65 -14.85 2.30
CA LYS A 144 -7.97 -16.02 1.72
C LYS A 144 -6.49 -15.77 1.37
N THR A 145 -6.11 -14.52 1.12
CA THR A 145 -4.73 -14.15 0.73
C THR A 145 -3.81 -13.86 1.92
N VAL A 146 -4.33 -13.97 3.14
CA VAL A 146 -3.59 -13.68 4.37
C VAL A 146 -3.15 -14.97 5.01
N ASP A 147 -1.85 -15.11 5.21
CA ASP A 147 -1.33 -16.15 6.10
C ASP A 147 -1.44 -15.65 7.54
N LYS A 148 -2.26 -16.35 8.35
CA LYS A 148 -2.55 -16.00 9.74
C LYS A 148 -1.41 -16.36 10.68
N ALA A 149 -0.48 -17.25 10.27
CA ALA A 149 0.69 -17.60 11.06
C ALA A 149 1.66 -16.42 11.22
N TYR A 150 1.74 -15.55 10.21
CA TYR A 150 2.64 -14.40 10.18
C TYR A 150 1.95 -13.06 10.51
N VAL A 151 0.88 -13.09 11.32
CA VAL A 151 0.17 -11.88 11.74
C VAL A 151 0.63 -11.45 13.12
N MET A 152 1.22 -10.25 13.19
CA MET A 152 1.67 -9.64 14.43
C MET A 152 0.48 -9.25 15.33
N SER A 153 0.73 -9.24 16.63
CA SER A 153 -0.23 -8.74 17.59
C SER A 153 -0.47 -7.23 17.42
N GLY A 154 -1.58 -6.74 17.98
CA GLY A 154 -1.93 -5.31 17.88
C GLY A 154 -0.91 -4.38 18.56
N LYS A 155 -0.15 -4.89 19.54
CA LYS A 155 0.91 -4.16 20.25
C LYS A 155 2.18 -4.13 19.40
N GLU A 156 2.65 -5.30 18.96
CA GLU A 156 3.80 -5.45 18.06
C GLU A 156 3.66 -4.60 16.78
N TRP A 157 2.48 -4.60 16.15
CA TRP A 157 2.26 -3.79 14.97
C TRP A 157 2.43 -2.28 15.23
N ARG A 158 2.04 -1.80 16.42
CA ARG A 158 2.19 -0.38 16.77
C ARG A 158 3.64 -0.02 17.00
N GLU A 159 4.40 -0.89 17.67
CA GLU A 159 5.83 -0.76 17.91
C GLU A 159 6.60 -0.79 16.57
N HIS A 160 6.42 -1.83 15.76
CA HIS A 160 7.03 -1.96 14.44
C HIS A 160 6.66 -0.78 13.51
N ARG A 161 5.43 -0.27 13.57
CA ARG A 161 5.04 0.93 12.79
C ARG A 161 5.74 2.20 13.31
N GLY A 162 5.98 2.29 14.60
CA GLY A 162 6.73 3.37 15.25
C GLY A 162 8.19 3.37 14.81
N GLU A 163 8.84 2.22 14.93
CA GLU A 163 10.22 1.97 14.47
C GLU A 163 10.35 2.27 12.97
N TYR A 164 9.42 1.79 12.16
CA TYR A 164 9.41 2.07 10.74
C TYR A 164 9.27 3.56 10.41
N LYS A 165 8.40 4.29 11.14
CA LYS A 165 8.28 5.75 11.00
C LYS A 165 9.56 6.46 11.40
N ALA A 166 10.25 6.00 12.44
CA ALA A 166 11.53 6.55 12.87
C ALA A 166 12.63 6.30 11.83
N TYR A 167 12.75 5.06 11.35
CA TYR A 167 13.64 4.69 10.24
C TYR A 167 13.40 5.58 9.01
N ARG A 168 12.14 5.76 8.58
CA ARG A 168 11.81 6.62 7.43
C ARG A 168 12.24 8.08 7.65
N LYS A 169 12.07 8.61 8.86
CA LYS A 169 12.51 9.97 9.19
C LYS A 169 14.04 10.11 9.14
N GLN A 170 14.76 9.12 9.67
CA GLN A 170 16.23 9.09 9.62
C GLN A 170 16.74 8.97 8.19
N PHE A 171 16.16 8.08 7.39
CA PHE A 171 16.51 7.88 5.99
C PHE A 171 16.26 9.14 5.14
N ASN A 172 15.11 9.81 5.32
CA ASN A 172 14.84 11.06 4.63
C ASN A 172 15.80 12.19 5.03
N LYS A 173 16.17 12.28 6.33
CA LYS A 173 17.17 13.25 6.79
C LYS A 173 18.55 12.97 6.22
N LYS A 174 18.96 11.70 6.17
CA LYS A 174 20.24 11.29 5.60
C LYS A 174 20.31 11.64 4.11
N ASN A 175 19.30 11.27 3.31
CA ASN A 175 19.25 11.64 1.90
C ASN A 175 19.21 13.15 1.64
N MET A 176 18.64 13.95 2.55
CA MET A 176 18.71 15.40 2.46
C MET A 176 20.14 15.90 2.71
N LYS A 177 20.82 15.36 3.72
CA LYS A 177 22.20 15.71 4.05
C LYS A 177 23.19 15.30 2.95
N ASP A 178 23.02 14.10 2.39
CA ASP A 178 23.86 13.59 1.30
C ASP A 178 23.70 14.45 0.02
N ARG A 179 22.49 14.97 -0.25
CA ARG A 179 22.26 15.94 -1.35
C ARG A 179 22.89 17.31 -1.10
N GLU A 180 22.83 17.81 0.13
CA GLU A 180 23.46 19.08 0.51
C GLU A 180 24.99 18.99 0.37
N GLU A 181 25.59 17.85 0.74
CA GLU A 181 27.03 17.59 0.60
C GLU A 181 27.46 17.49 -0.87
N GLU A 182 26.68 16.80 -1.72
CA GLU A 182 26.91 16.77 -3.18
C GLU A 182 26.84 18.17 -3.81
N GLU A 183 25.82 18.98 -3.48
CA GLU A 183 25.68 20.35 -4.01
C GLU A 183 26.84 21.25 -3.58
N THR A 184 27.36 21.09 -2.35
CA THR A 184 28.54 21.83 -1.90
C THR A 184 29.82 21.40 -2.64
N SER A 185 30.04 20.10 -2.86
CA SER A 185 31.22 19.60 -3.59
C SER A 185 31.27 20.06 -5.07
N PHE A 186 30.12 20.13 -5.74
CA PHE A 186 30.03 20.65 -7.10
C PHE A 186 30.28 22.16 -7.18
N SER A 187 29.93 22.90 -6.13
CA SER A 187 30.20 24.34 -6.04
C SER A 187 31.69 24.63 -5.79
N GLU A 188 32.39 23.79 -5.02
CA GLU A 188 33.82 23.93 -4.76
C GLU A 188 34.69 23.55 -5.96
N GLU A 189 34.37 22.47 -6.68
CA GLU A 189 35.09 22.11 -7.92
C GLU A 189 34.93 23.17 -9.03
N ALA A 190 33.79 23.87 -9.09
CA ALA A 190 33.55 24.96 -10.04
C ALA A 190 34.35 26.23 -9.72
N ILE A 191 34.76 26.42 -8.45
CA ILE A 191 35.58 27.56 -8.01
C ILE A 191 37.07 27.28 -8.23
N VAL A 192 37.51 26.02 -8.12
CA VAL A 192 38.93 25.62 -8.31
C VAL A 192 39.34 25.57 -9.80
N LYS A 193 38.39 25.49 -10.73
CA LYS A 193 38.64 25.47 -12.19
C LYS A 193 38.59 26.85 -12.89
N LYS A 194 38.54 27.96 -12.14
CA LYS A 194 38.65 29.33 -12.66
C LYS A 194 39.98 29.96 -12.29
#